data_AF-A0A2S6T5W9-F1
#
_entry.id   AF-A0A2S6T5W9-F1
#
_cell.length_a   1.000
_cell.length_b   1.000
_cell.length_c   1.000
_cell.angle_alpha   90.00
_cell.angle_beta   90.00
_cell.angle_gamma   90.00
#
_symmetry.space_group_name_H-M   'P 1'
#
loop_
_entity.id
_entity.type
_entity.pdbx_description
1 polymer ?
#
loop_
_entity_poly.entity_id
_entity_poly.type
_entity_poly.pdbx_seq_one_letter_code
_entity_poly.pdbx_strand_id
1 'polypeptide(L)'
;MTINLSMPKPGSDLKPRITVVGVGGAGGNAVNNMIQANLEGVDFVVANTDAQALGQSQADRKIQLGGSITQGLGAGSRPEIGRAAAEETIDEILDHLAGSHMVFVTGGMGGGTGTGAAPVIARSVREHGILTVGVVTKPFHFEGS
;
A
#
# COMPACT_ATOMS: atom_id res chain seq x y z
N MET A 1 -22.77 43.94 30.26
CA MET A 1 -21.71 42.98 29.90
C MET A 1 -22.35 41.84 29.14
N THR A 2 -22.05 41.71 27.86
CA THR A 2 -22.60 40.66 27.00
C THR A 2 -21.67 39.46 27.10
N ILE A 3 -22.16 38.34 27.63
CA ILE A 3 -21.38 37.09 27.67
C ILE A 3 -21.50 36.45 26.29
N ASN A 4 -20.42 36.46 25.52
CA ASN A 4 -20.30 35.68 24.29
C ASN A 4 -20.09 34.21 24.67
N LEU A 5 -21.16 33.40 24.60
CA LEU A 5 -21.03 31.96 24.59
C LEU A 5 -20.64 31.51 23.17
N SER A 6 -19.37 31.19 22.95
CA SER A 6 -19.00 30.30 21.84
C SER A 6 -19.20 28.86 22.30
N MET A 7 -20.13 28.14 21.67
CA MET A 7 -20.21 26.70 21.86
C MET A 7 -18.88 26.07 21.43
N PRO A 8 -18.31 25.12 22.19
CA PRO A 8 -17.23 24.29 21.66
C PRO A 8 -17.76 23.63 20.39
N LYS A 9 -17.03 23.76 19.28
CA LYS A 9 -17.37 23.01 18.07
C LYS A 9 -17.57 21.54 18.47
N PRO A 10 -18.66 20.88 18.05
CA PRO A 10 -18.82 19.44 18.29
C PRO A 10 -17.52 18.77 17.86
N GLY A 11 -16.98 17.91 18.72
CA GLY A 11 -15.62 17.41 18.66
C GLY A 11 -15.17 17.14 17.23
N SER A 12 -13.96 17.56 16.89
CA SER A 12 -13.30 17.16 15.65
C SER A 12 -13.61 15.69 15.39
N ASP A 13 -14.35 15.39 14.32
CA ASP A 13 -14.67 14.04 13.92
C ASP A 13 -13.36 13.23 13.92
N LEU A 14 -13.13 12.44 14.98
CA LEU A 14 -11.94 11.61 15.16
C LEU A 14 -12.08 10.40 14.23
N LYS A 15 -12.15 10.65 12.92
CA LYS A 15 -12.24 9.61 11.91
C LYS A 15 -10.86 8.98 11.77
N PRO A 16 -10.73 7.65 11.96
CA PRO A 16 -9.46 6.98 11.74
C PRO A 16 -9.05 7.15 10.28
N ARG A 17 -7.79 7.53 10.06
CA ARG A 17 -7.18 7.54 8.73
C ARG A 17 -6.84 6.12 8.33
N ILE A 18 -7.49 5.63 7.29
CA ILE A 18 -7.31 4.29 6.73
C ILE A 18 -6.56 4.42 5.42
N THR A 19 -5.48 3.64 5.25
CA THR A 19 -4.73 3.61 4.00
C THR A 19 -4.75 2.20 3.40
N VAL A 20 -4.97 2.09 2.09
CA VAL A 20 -4.85 0.83 1.34
C VAL A 20 -3.57 0.87 0.52
N VAL A 21 -2.70 -0.12 0.72
CA VAL A 21 -1.42 -0.28 0.02
C VAL A 21 -1.51 -1.46 -0.94
N GLY A 22 -1.60 -1.18 -2.23
CA GLY A 22 -1.55 -2.18 -3.30
C GLY A 22 -0.12 -2.52 -3.68
N VAL A 23 0.28 -3.77 -3.46
CA VAL A 23 1.65 -4.24 -3.70
C VAL A 23 1.73 -5.12 -4.95
N GLY A 24 2.62 -4.77 -5.87
CA GLY A 24 2.81 -5.46 -7.14
C GLY A 24 1.64 -5.29 -8.11
N GLY A 25 1.65 -6.03 -9.23
CA GLY A 25 0.66 -5.87 -10.30
C GLY A 25 -0.78 -6.15 -9.85
N ALA A 26 -1.02 -7.29 -9.18
CA ALA A 26 -2.35 -7.63 -8.69
C ALA A 26 -2.86 -6.66 -7.61
N GLY A 27 -1.98 -6.21 -6.70
CA GLY A 27 -2.34 -5.23 -5.68
C GLY A 27 -2.67 -3.86 -6.30
N GLY A 28 -1.89 -3.40 -7.28
CA GLY A 28 -2.15 -2.18 -8.03
C GLY A 28 -3.48 -2.24 -8.80
N ASN A 29 -3.77 -3.37 -9.45
CA ASN A 29 -5.05 -3.57 -10.14
C ASN A 29 -6.24 -3.58 -9.16
N ALA A 30 -6.09 -4.21 -7.99
CA ALA A 30 -7.12 -4.18 -6.96
C ALA A 30 -7.40 -2.75 -6.48
N VAL A 31 -6.35 -1.95 -6.26
CA VAL A 31 -6.49 -0.53 -5.90
C VAL A 31 -7.19 0.27 -7.00
N ASN A 32 -6.80 0.10 -8.27
CA ASN A 32 -7.48 0.76 -9.38
C ASN A 32 -8.98 0.42 -9.42
N ASN A 33 -9.35 -0.84 -9.18
CA ASN A 33 -10.76 -1.24 -9.10
C ASN A 33 -11.50 -0.57 -7.95
N MET A 34 -10.86 -0.42 -6.77
CA MET A 34 -11.45 0.29 -5.62
C MET A 34 -11.68 1.77 -5.93
N ILE A 35 -10.73 2.41 -6.64
CA ILE A 35 -10.84 3.81 -7.08
C ILE A 35 -12.00 3.96 -8.08
N GLN A 36 -12.08 3.07 -9.08
CA GLN A 36 -13.16 3.09 -10.08
C GLN A 36 -14.54 2.81 -9.47
N ALA A 37 -14.58 2.02 -8.40
CA ALA A 37 -15.80 1.77 -7.63
C ALA A 37 -16.20 2.95 -6.71
N ASN A 38 -15.42 4.04 -6.71
CA ASN A 38 -15.60 5.21 -5.84
C ASN A 38 -15.62 4.83 -4.35
N LEU A 39 -14.68 3.98 -3.92
CA LEU A 39 -14.52 3.67 -2.50
C LEU A 39 -14.04 4.91 -1.73
N GLU A 40 -14.87 5.40 -0.81
CA GLU A 40 -14.58 6.58 0.01
C GLU A 40 -13.97 6.23 1.37
N GLY A 41 -13.35 7.22 2.01
CA GLY A 41 -12.85 7.11 3.39
C GLY A 41 -11.53 6.34 3.54
N VAL A 42 -10.87 6.04 2.43
CA VAL A 42 -9.54 5.42 2.42
C VAL A 42 -8.60 6.20 1.51
N ASP A 43 -7.34 6.31 1.93
CA ASP A 43 -6.29 6.85 1.08
C ASP A 43 -5.61 5.68 0.33
N PHE A 44 -5.38 5.83 -0.97
CA PHE A 44 -4.72 4.79 -1.77
C PHE A 44 -3.22 5.03 -1.93
N VAL A 45 -2.45 3.96 -1.85
CA VAL A 45 -1.01 3.89 -2.16
C VAL A 45 -0.79 2.65 -3.01
N VAL A 46 0.03 2.76 -4.05
CA VAL A 46 0.53 1.60 -4.79
C VAL A 46 2.04 1.53 -4.71
N ALA A 47 2.57 0.32 -4.56
CA ALA A 47 3.99 0.04 -4.49
C ALA A 47 4.34 -1.07 -5.48
N ASN A 48 5.23 -0.79 -6.43
CA ASN A 48 5.62 -1.75 -7.44
C ASN A 48 7.09 -1.58 -7.85
N THR A 49 7.74 -2.69 -8.21
CA THR A 49 9.08 -2.71 -8.80
C THR A 49 9.06 -2.42 -10.30
N ASP A 50 7.90 -2.62 -10.95
CA ASP A 50 7.71 -2.34 -12.38
C ASP A 50 7.18 -0.91 -12.56
N ALA A 51 8.00 -0.06 -13.18
CA ALA A 51 7.71 1.35 -13.39
C ALA A 51 6.59 1.59 -14.41
N GLN A 52 6.47 0.70 -15.41
CA GLN A 52 5.40 0.79 -16.39
C GLN A 52 4.05 0.50 -15.74
N ALA A 53 3.97 -0.55 -14.93
CA ALA A 53 2.77 -0.89 -14.17
C ALA A 53 2.42 0.22 -13.16
N LEU A 54 3.42 0.82 -12.51
CA LEU A 54 3.22 1.93 -11.58
C LEU A 54 2.66 3.18 -12.29
N GLY A 55 3.18 3.48 -13.50
CA GLY A 55 2.70 4.58 -14.34
C GLY A 55 1.21 4.48 -14.68
N GLN A 56 0.70 3.26 -14.88
CA GLN A 56 -0.70 2.98 -15.21
C GLN A 56 -1.66 3.05 -14.01
N SER A 57 -1.15 3.15 -12.77
CA SER A 57 -2.02 3.22 -11.60
C SER A 57 -2.79 4.54 -11.52
N GLN A 58 -4.03 4.46 -11.03
CA GLN A 58 -4.91 5.60 -10.76
C GLN A 58 -4.77 6.14 -9.33
N ALA A 59 -3.96 5.50 -8.48
CA ALA A 59 -3.73 5.99 -7.12
C ALA A 59 -2.86 7.26 -7.12
N ASP A 60 -3.17 8.18 -6.21
CA ASP A 60 -2.45 9.45 -6.07
C ASP A 60 -1.01 9.25 -5.57
N ARG A 61 -0.80 8.24 -4.71
CA ARG A 61 0.50 7.96 -4.10
C ARG A 61 1.09 6.68 -4.70
N LYS A 62 2.25 6.83 -5.33
CA LYS A 62 2.92 5.77 -6.09
C LYS A 62 4.36 5.64 -5.61
N ILE A 63 4.76 4.44 -5.25
CA ILE A 63 6.08 4.13 -4.69
C ILE A 63 6.77 3.15 -5.63
N GLN A 64 7.93 3.55 -6.14
CA GLN A 64 8.80 2.69 -6.94
C GLN A 64 9.68 1.87 -6.01
N LEU A 65 9.46 0.57 -5.94
CA LEU A 65 10.25 -0.33 -5.12
C LEU A 65 11.58 -0.67 -5.78
N GLY A 66 12.66 -0.64 -5.01
CA GLY A 66 13.99 -1.13 -5.42
C GLY A 66 14.48 -0.50 -6.73
N GLY A 67 14.45 0.83 -6.80
CA GLY A 67 14.87 1.58 -7.98
C GLY A 67 16.30 1.24 -8.41
N SER A 68 17.20 1.01 -7.44
CA SER A 68 18.58 0.61 -7.73
C SER A 68 18.71 -0.87 -8.11
N ILE A 69 17.92 -1.77 -7.48
CA ILE A 69 17.97 -3.22 -7.72
C ILE A 69 17.36 -3.62 -9.06
N THR A 70 16.19 -3.06 -9.38
CA THR A 70 15.37 -3.52 -10.51
C THR A 70 15.44 -2.59 -11.72
N GLN A 71 15.93 -1.36 -11.52
CA GLN A 71 15.92 -0.30 -12.54
C GLN A 71 14.51 -0.05 -13.13
N GLY A 72 13.46 -0.34 -12.36
CA GLY A 72 12.07 -0.19 -12.80
C GLY A 72 11.57 -1.30 -13.73
N LEU A 73 12.33 -2.37 -13.96
CA LEU A 73 11.97 -3.47 -14.86
C LEU A 73 11.14 -4.59 -14.20
N GLY A 74 10.91 -4.49 -12.89
CA GLY A 74 10.17 -5.48 -12.13
C GLY A 74 11.03 -6.58 -11.50
N ALA A 75 10.39 -7.39 -10.65
CA ALA A 75 11.05 -8.47 -9.90
C ALA A 75 11.12 -9.81 -10.66
N GLY A 76 10.61 -9.91 -11.90
CA GLY A 76 10.74 -11.11 -12.74
C GLY A 76 10.24 -12.42 -12.09
N SER A 77 9.12 -12.36 -11.35
CA SER A 77 8.57 -13.51 -10.60
C SER A 77 9.47 -14.08 -9.50
N ARG A 78 10.47 -13.32 -9.05
CA ARG A 78 11.42 -13.72 -8.00
C ARG A 78 11.11 -13.02 -6.67
N PRO A 79 10.53 -13.72 -5.67
CA PRO A 79 10.12 -13.10 -4.42
C PRO A 79 11.27 -12.46 -3.63
N GLU A 80 12.48 -13.01 -3.72
CA GLU A 80 13.66 -12.46 -3.08
C GLU A 80 14.04 -11.07 -3.61
N ILE A 81 13.83 -10.83 -4.92
CA ILE A 81 14.02 -9.49 -5.50
C ILE A 81 12.95 -8.54 -4.97
N GLY A 82 11.68 -8.96 -4.95
CA GLY A 82 10.58 -8.15 -4.42
C GLY A 82 10.80 -7.78 -2.94
N ARG A 83 11.32 -8.72 -2.16
CA ARG A 83 11.67 -8.51 -0.76
C ARG A 83 12.80 -7.47 -0.61
N ALA A 84 13.92 -7.67 -1.30
CA ALA A 84 15.06 -6.75 -1.23
C ALA A 84 14.68 -5.34 -1.71
N ALA A 85 13.85 -5.25 -2.76
CA ALA A 85 13.34 -3.98 -3.25
C ALA A 85 12.45 -3.25 -2.23
N ALA A 86 11.67 -3.97 -1.43
CA ALA A 86 10.89 -3.37 -0.36
C ALA A 86 11.74 -2.95 0.84
N GLU A 87 12.78 -3.73 1.17
CA GLU A 87 13.75 -3.39 2.23
C GLU A 87 14.54 -2.12 1.88
N GLU A 88 14.95 -1.95 0.62
CA GLU A 88 15.63 -0.75 0.12
C GLU A 88 14.76 0.52 0.26
N THR A 89 13.47 0.40 -0.03
CA THR A 89 12.54 1.55 -0.11
C THR A 89 11.69 1.71 1.16
N ILE A 90 12.06 1.05 2.27
CA ILE A 90 11.16 0.94 3.42
C ILE A 90 10.87 2.28 4.11
N ASP A 91 11.86 3.17 4.18
CA ASP A 91 11.71 4.48 4.81
C ASP A 91 10.70 5.34 4.04
N GLU A 92 10.79 5.36 2.70
CA GLU A 92 9.82 6.04 1.84
C GLU A 92 8.40 5.48 2.01
N ILE A 93 8.28 4.15 2.12
CA ILE A 93 6.97 3.50 2.37
C ILE A 93 6.40 3.99 3.71
N LEU A 94 7.19 4.06 4.76
CA LEU A 94 6.74 4.52 6.07
C LEU A 94 6.35 6.00 6.07
N ASP A 95 7.10 6.84 5.35
CA ASP A 95 6.76 8.26 5.17
C ASP A 95 5.40 8.43 4.49
N HIS A 96 5.11 7.63 3.46
CA HIS A 96 3.80 7.63 2.80
C HIS A 96 2.66 7.16 3.71
N LEU A 97 2.96 6.32 4.70
CA LEU A 97 1.98 5.75 5.63
C LEU A 97 1.87 6.54 6.94
N ALA A 98 2.72 7.56 7.14
CA ALA A 98 2.73 8.39 8.33
C ALA A 98 1.35 9.01 8.62
N GLY A 99 0.89 8.85 9.87
CA GLY A 99 -0.42 9.31 10.33
C GLY A 99 -1.60 8.41 9.95
N SER A 100 -1.35 7.26 9.31
CA SER A 100 -2.37 6.21 9.15
C SER A 100 -2.60 5.50 10.48
N HIS A 101 -3.87 5.29 10.84
CA HIS A 101 -4.24 4.52 12.02
C HIS A 101 -4.42 3.03 11.69
N MET A 102 -4.84 2.75 10.45
CA MET A 102 -5.01 1.42 9.93
C MET A 102 -4.49 1.35 8.49
N VAL A 103 -3.81 0.25 8.17
CA VAL A 103 -3.27 -0.04 6.84
C VAL A 103 -3.74 -1.41 6.36
N PHE A 104 -4.36 -1.43 5.19
CA PHE A 104 -4.66 -2.66 4.45
C PHE A 104 -3.55 -2.91 3.43
N VAL A 105 -2.81 -4.00 3.59
CA VAL A 105 -1.82 -4.45 2.59
C VAL A 105 -2.52 -5.43 1.66
N THR A 106 -2.70 -5.06 0.40
CA THR A 106 -3.35 -5.88 -0.62
C THR A 106 -2.39 -6.29 -1.73
N GLY A 107 -2.48 -7.54 -2.17
CA GLY A 107 -1.59 -8.07 -3.20
C GLY A 107 -1.97 -9.49 -3.63
N GLY A 108 -1.51 -9.88 -4.81
CA GLY A 108 -1.59 -11.26 -5.29
C GLY A 108 -0.30 -12.01 -4.97
N MET A 109 -0.45 -13.18 -4.33
CA MET A 109 0.67 -14.08 -4.07
C MET A 109 0.99 -14.92 -5.31
N GLY A 110 2.21 -15.45 -5.38
CA GLY A 110 2.71 -16.27 -6.49
C GLY A 110 3.66 -15.52 -7.42
N GLY A 111 3.52 -14.20 -7.54
CA GLY A 111 4.47 -13.36 -8.29
C GLY A 111 5.74 -12.99 -7.51
N GLY A 112 6.58 -12.13 -8.08
CA GLY A 112 7.81 -11.67 -7.42
C GLY A 112 7.56 -10.54 -6.43
N THR A 113 7.07 -9.40 -6.92
CA THR A 113 6.89 -8.18 -6.12
C THR A 113 5.88 -8.36 -5.00
N GLY A 114 4.65 -8.80 -5.31
CA GLY A 114 3.59 -8.97 -4.31
C GLY A 114 3.99 -9.93 -3.19
N THR A 115 4.50 -11.12 -3.55
CA THR A 115 4.91 -12.16 -2.60
C THR A 115 6.09 -11.72 -1.73
N GLY A 116 7.08 -11.04 -2.31
CA GLY A 116 8.28 -10.61 -1.61
C GLY A 116 8.10 -9.36 -0.75
N ALA A 117 7.46 -8.34 -1.32
CA ALA A 117 7.35 -7.01 -0.72
C ALA A 117 6.22 -6.91 0.32
N ALA A 118 5.06 -7.54 0.07
CA ALA A 118 3.90 -7.38 0.96
C ALA A 118 4.18 -7.81 2.42
N PRO A 119 4.88 -8.93 2.70
CA PRO A 119 5.24 -9.30 4.07
C PRO A 119 6.23 -8.35 4.74
N VAL A 120 7.13 -7.73 3.98
CA VAL A 120 8.09 -6.73 4.48
C VAL A 120 7.33 -5.47 4.89
N ILE A 121 6.51 -4.94 4.00
CA ILE A 121 5.68 -3.76 4.24
C ILE A 121 4.77 -3.98 5.45
N ALA A 122 4.04 -5.10 5.49
CA ALA A 122 3.13 -5.40 6.60
C ALA A 122 3.87 -5.51 7.95
N ARG A 123 5.09 -6.06 7.95
CA ARG A 123 5.90 -6.14 9.16
C ARG A 123 6.32 -4.76 9.64
N SER A 124 6.89 -3.94 8.76
CA SER A 124 7.37 -2.61 9.13
C SER A 124 6.23 -1.72 9.62
N VAL A 125 5.08 -1.75 8.95
CA VAL A 125 3.88 -0.99 9.36
C VAL A 125 3.40 -1.41 10.76
N ARG A 126 3.40 -2.72 11.03
CA ARG A 126 3.06 -3.25 12.35
C ARG A 126 4.06 -2.84 13.43
N GLU A 127 5.36 -2.86 13.12
CA GLU A 127 6.43 -2.43 14.04
C GLU A 127 6.33 -0.95 14.40
N HIS A 128 5.73 -0.13 13.52
CA HIS A 128 5.42 1.28 13.76
C HIS A 128 4.09 1.52 14.49
N GLY A 129 3.45 0.47 15.01
CA GLY A 129 2.24 0.58 15.83
C GLY A 129 0.95 0.84 15.05
N ILE A 130 0.97 0.69 13.73
CA ILE A 130 -0.21 0.88 12.87
C ILE A 130 -0.99 -0.43 12.77
N LEU A 131 -2.31 -0.39 12.93
CA LEU A 131 -3.16 -1.57 12.79
C LEU A 131 -3.09 -2.10 11.36
N THR A 132 -2.49 -3.28 11.19
CA THR A 132 -2.16 -3.82 9.86
C THR A 132 -3.02 -5.02 9.53
N VAL A 133 -3.70 -4.98 8.38
CA VAL A 133 -4.53 -6.08 7.87
C VAL A 133 -4.00 -6.50 6.50
N GLY A 134 -3.68 -7.79 6.34
CA GLY A 134 -3.29 -8.36 5.05
C GLY A 134 -4.49 -8.97 4.33
N VAL A 135 -4.78 -8.52 3.10
CA VAL A 135 -5.83 -9.08 2.24
C VAL A 135 -5.18 -9.53 0.94
N VAL A 136 -4.93 -10.83 0.82
CA VAL A 136 -4.17 -11.38 -0.31
C VAL A 136 -4.93 -12.48 -1.03
N THR A 137 -4.69 -12.60 -2.33
CA THR A 137 -5.18 -13.72 -3.13
C THR A 137 -4.11 -14.78 -3.29
N LYS A 138 -4.54 -16.04 -3.34
CA LYS A 138 -3.69 -17.16 -3.75
C LYS A 138 -3.73 -17.31 -5.27
N PRO A 139 -2.65 -17.79 -5.91
CA PRO A 139 -2.66 -18.09 -7.33
C PRO A 139 -3.73 -19.15 -7.65
N PHE A 140 -4.27 -19.10 -8.86
CA PHE A 140 -5.17 -20.13 -9.34
C PHE A 140 -4.42 -21.46 -9.54
N HIS A 141 -5.13 -22.58 -9.46
CA HIS A 141 -4.54 -23.92 -9.65
C HIS A 141 -3.86 -24.09 -11.03
N PHE A 142 -4.29 -23.34 -12.05
CA PHE A 142 -3.73 -23.42 -13.41
C PHE A 142 -2.44 -22.61 -13.60
N GLU A 143 -2.05 -21.76 -12.64
CA GLU A 143 -0.84 -20.92 -12.75
C GLU A 143 0.46 -21.68 -12.42
N GLY A 144 0.36 -22.92 -11.93
CA GLY A 144 1.50 -23.76 -11.56
C GLY A 144 1.67 -23.90 -10.05
N SER A 145 2.41 -24.94 -9.63
CA SER A 145 2.73 -25.24 -8.22
C SER A 145 4.16 -24.85 -7.89
#